data_AF-A0A969WZZ6-F1
#
_entry.id   AF-A0A969WZZ6-F1
#
_cell.length_a   1.000
_cell.length_b   1.000
_cell.length_c   1.000
_cell.angle_alpha   90.00
_cell.angle_beta   90.00
_cell.angle_gamma   90.00
#
_symmetry.space_group_name_H-M   'P 1'
#
loop_
_entity.id
_entity.type
_entity.pdbx_description
1 polymer ?
#
loop_
_entity_poly.entity_id
_entity_poly.type
_entity_poly.pdbx_seq_one_letter_code
_entity_poly.pdbx_strand_id
1 'polypeptide(L)' 'MLIVLQEKCVACGLCADVCLTGAISQIGPYRIDVTKCSECGECK' A
#
# COMPACT_ATOMS: atom_id res chain seq x y z
N MET A 1 7.45 -0.83 -10.43
CA MET A 1 6.89 -2.17 -10.12
C MET A 1 7.09 -2.44 -8.64
N LEU A 2 6.24 -1.89 -7.77
CA LEU A 2 6.20 -2.22 -6.35
C LEU A 2 5.04 -3.20 -6.15
N ILE A 3 5.28 -4.45 -6.58
CA ILE A 3 4.46 -5.64 -6.32
C ILE A 3 4.97 -6.24 -5.01
N VAL A 4 5.04 -5.45 -3.94
CA VAL A 4 5.47 -5.99 -2.66
C VAL A 4 4.30 -6.79 -2.10
N LEU A 5 4.35 -8.08 -2.45
CA LEU A 5 3.76 -9.21 -1.73
C LEU A 5 2.26 -9.44 -1.89
N GLN A 6 1.75 -9.59 -3.12
CA GLN A 6 0.41 -10.22 -3.28
C GLN A 6 0.28 -11.55 -2.52
N GLU A 7 1.38 -12.30 -2.38
CA GLU A 7 1.38 -13.60 -1.67
C GLU A 7 1.66 -13.51 -0.16
N LYS A 8 2.23 -12.40 0.35
CA LYS A 8 2.47 -12.25 1.82
C LYS A 8 1.61 -11.16 2.47
N CYS A 9 0.81 -10.44 1.69
CA CYS A 9 -0.14 -9.49 2.24
C CYS A 9 -1.24 -10.26 2.97
N VAL A 10 -1.23 -10.19 4.29
CA VAL A 10 -2.27 -10.78 5.17
C VAL A 10 -3.43 -9.81 5.46
N ALA A 11 -3.53 -8.72 4.68
CA ALA A 11 -4.55 -7.69 4.85
C ALA A 11 -4.62 -7.05 6.25
N CYS A 12 -3.47 -6.80 6.89
CA CYS A 12 -3.42 -6.23 8.25
C CYS A 12 -3.73 -4.72 8.35
N GLY A 13 -3.72 -3.97 7.26
CA GLY A 13 -4.09 -2.54 7.23
C GLY A 13 -3.00 -1.54 7.63
N LEU A 14 -1.91 -1.98 8.26
CA LEU A 14 -0.86 -1.09 8.78
C LEU A 14 -0.27 -0.14 7.73
N CYS A 15 -0.05 -0.61 6.52
CA CYS A 15 0.46 0.23 5.44
C CYS A 15 -0.54 1.32 5.02
N ALA A 16 -1.83 1.02 5.03
CA ALA A 16 -2.89 1.97 4.71
C ALA A 16 -3.01 3.05 5.79
N ASP A 17 -2.89 2.66 7.06
CA ASP A 17 -3.00 3.58 8.21
C ASP A 17 -1.90 4.66 8.21
N VAL A 18 -0.68 4.30 7.82
CA VAL A 18 0.44 5.25 7.73
C VAL A 18 0.47 6.05 6.41
N CYS A 19 -0.40 5.71 5.45
CA CYS A 19 -0.38 6.34 4.14
C CYS A 19 -1.04 7.73 4.17
N LEU A 20 -0.20 8.77 4.27
CA LEU A 20 -0.64 10.16 4.33
C LEU A 20 -1.42 10.65 3.10
N THR A 21 -1.19 10.04 1.93
CA THR A 21 -1.85 10.43 0.67
C THR A 21 -3.08 9.57 0.35
N GLY A 22 -3.39 8.57 1.17
CA GLY A 22 -4.47 7.62 0.88
C GLY A 22 -4.25 6.84 -0.43
N ALA A 23 -3.00 6.63 -0.83
CA ALA A 23 -2.64 5.89 -2.02
C ALA A 23 -2.90 4.38 -1.91
N ILE A 24 -3.24 3.87 -0.73
CA ILE A 24 -3.37 2.43 -0.47
C ILE A 24 -4.84 2.03 -0.32
N SER A 25 -5.26 1.04 -1.10
CA SER A 25 -6.65 0.55 -1.11
C SER A 25 -6.74 -0.98 -1.03
N GLN A 26 -7.83 -1.46 -0.43
CA GLN A 26 -8.08 -2.90 -0.23
C GLN A 26 -8.91 -3.46 -1.40
N ILE A 27 -8.22 -3.85 -2.48
CA ILE A 27 -8.80 -4.60 -3.60
C ILE A 27 -8.18 -6.00 -3.58
N GLY A 28 -8.69 -6.83 -2.66
CA GLY A 28 -8.02 -8.07 -2.24
C GLY A 28 -6.85 -7.77 -1.31
N PRO A 29 -5.62 -8.24 -1.60
CA PRO A 29 -4.40 -7.68 -1.00
C PRO A 29 -4.38 -6.16 -1.13
N TYR A 30 -3.81 -5.48 -0.14
CA TYR A 30 -3.60 -4.03 -0.25
C TYR A 30 -2.75 -3.70 -1.48
N ARG A 31 -3.19 -2.68 -2.22
CA ARG A 31 -2.50 -2.20 -3.42
C ARG A 31 -2.21 -0.71 -3.32
N ILE A 32 -1.08 -0.31 -3.91
CA ILE A 32 -0.63 1.08 -3.99
C ILE A 32 -1.05 1.66 -5.35
N ASP A 33 -1.82 2.75 -5.32
CA ASP A 33 -2.11 3.62 -6.45
C ASP A 33 -0.91 4.55 -6.68
N VAL A 34 -0.13 4.26 -7.72
CA VAL A 34 1.08 5.01 -8.07
C VAL A 34 0.79 6.45 -8.48
N THR A 35 -0.45 6.79 -8.85
CA THR A 35 -0.83 8.17 -9.21
C THR A 35 -1.01 9.06 -7.98
N LYS A 36 -1.25 8.45 -6.81
CA LYS A 36 -1.40 9.13 -5.51
C LYS A 36 -0.19 8.93 -4.61
N CYS A 37 0.69 8.01 -4.95
CA CYS A 37 1.89 7.70 -4.17
C CYS A 37 2.91 8.85 -4.32
N SER A 38 3.31 9.42 -3.19
CA SER A 38 4.38 10.44 -3.14
C SER A 38 5.78 9.84 -2.95
N GLU A 39 5.91 8.51 -3.02
CA GLU A 39 7.16 7.76 -2.84
C GLU A 39 7.88 8.07 -1.50
N CYS A 40 7.13 8.37 -0.43
CA CYS A 40 7.69 8.77 0.87
C CYS A 40 8.35 7.63 1.66
N GLY A 41 7.90 6.38 1.46
CA GLY A 41 8.51 5.19 2.07
C GLY A 41 8.09 4.87 3.52
N GLU A 42 7.03 5.48 4.05
CA GLU A 42 6.50 5.16 5.39
C GLU A 42 5.85 3.77 5.46
N CYS A 43 5.36 3.27 4.32
CA CYS A 43 4.64 2.00 4.20
C CYS A 43 5.46 0.86 3.55
N LYS A 44 6.80 0.96 3.57
CA LYS A 44 7.78 0.08 2.87
C LYS A 44 7.46 -1.41 2.91
#